data_AF-A0A8S3TV84-F1
#
_entry.id   AF-A0A8S3TV84-F1
#
_cell.length_a   1.000
_cell.length_b   1.000
_cell.length_c   1.000
_cell.angle_alpha   90.00
_cell.angle_beta   90.00
_cell.angle_gamma   90.00
#
_symmetry.space_group_name_H-M   'P 1'
#
loop_
_entity.id
_entity.type
_entity.pdbx_description
1 polymer ?
#
loop_
_entity_poly.entity_id
_entity_poly.type
_entity_poly.pdbx_seq_one_letter_code
_entity_poly.pdbx_strand_id
1 'polypeptide(L)'
;MALINRFLCWKLRTACFLYYILIIATTAFALAMRVADLWAIASPDFQISRGFSTMWRTHFWQAFLASDVVLTFFHVVIVLFSLFMIFQVRHRHFVMYMLQHKIYIGTFITYILVELAFSVFEYSFYGMNTFRLSFVVFTWLFWMMRNVINLIFVVVMIARKQEMAEQMDMELRYAGQKKRGNYYA
;
A
#
# COMPACT_ATOMS: atom_id res chain seq x y z
N MET A 1 5.85 -23.17 16.27
CA MET A 1 5.51 -22.04 15.37
C MET A 1 4.10 -22.16 14.76
N ALA A 2 3.09 -22.64 15.48
CA ALA A 2 1.72 -22.75 14.92
C ALA A 2 0.99 -21.40 14.82
N LEU A 3 1.43 -20.40 15.61
CA LEU A 3 0.76 -19.10 15.73
C LEU A 3 1.15 -18.09 14.63
N ILE A 4 2.25 -18.32 13.92
CA ILE A 4 2.69 -17.46 12.80
C ILE A 4 2.03 -17.85 11.48
N ASN A 5 1.58 -19.11 11.32
CA ASN A 5 0.94 -19.58 10.08
C ASN A 5 -0.50 -19.09 9.89
N ARG A 6 -1.05 -18.39 10.89
CA ARG A 6 -2.41 -17.84 10.87
C ARG A 6 -2.40 -16.40 11.37
N PHE A 7 -2.80 -15.47 10.51
CA PHE A 7 -3.09 -14.09 10.91
C PHE A 7 -4.61 -13.89 10.83
N LEU A 8 -5.24 -13.46 11.92
CA LEU A 8 -6.70 -13.32 12.03
C LEU A 8 -7.47 -14.58 11.55
N CYS A 9 -7.00 -15.77 11.96
CA CYS A 9 -7.56 -17.08 11.59
C CYS A 9 -7.46 -17.47 10.10
N TRP A 10 -6.86 -16.64 9.24
CA TRP A 10 -6.65 -16.97 7.82
C TRP A 10 -5.27 -17.56 7.57
N LYS A 11 -5.18 -18.42 6.55
CA LYS A 11 -3.89 -18.82 5.98
C LYS A 11 -3.18 -17.57 5.45
N LEU A 12 -1.90 -17.42 5.74
CA LEU A 12 -1.08 -16.27 5.31
C LEU A 12 -1.21 -15.94 3.81
N ARG A 13 -1.29 -16.95 2.94
CA ARG A 13 -1.53 -16.74 1.49
C ARG A 13 -2.86 -16.03 1.21
N THR A 14 -3.94 -16.45 1.86
CA THR A 14 -5.28 -15.84 1.70
C THR A 14 -5.30 -14.43 2.29
N ALA A 15 -4.65 -14.24 3.44
CA ALA A 15 -4.50 -12.92 4.06
C ALA A 15 -3.77 -11.96 3.12
N CYS A 16 -2.59 -12.33 2.58
CA CYS A 16 -1.87 -11.50 1.61
C CYS A 16 -2.69 -11.19 0.35
N PHE A 17 -3.43 -12.18 -0.18
CA PHE A 17 -4.28 -11.96 -1.36
C PHE A 17 -5.36 -10.91 -1.09
N LEU A 18 -6.08 -11.04 0.03
CA LEU A 18 -7.11 -10.06 0.43
C LEU A 18 -6.51 -8.69 0.72
N TYR A 19 -5.29 -8.64 1.25
CA TYR A 19 -4.59 -7.39 1.49
C TYR A 19 -4.16 -6.66 0.23
N TYR A 20 -3.77 -7.36 -0.84
CA TYR A 20 -3.55 -6.68 -2.13
C TYR A 20 -4.83 -6.02 -2.67
N ILE A 21 -5.99 -6.68 -2.51
CA ILE A 21 -7.28 -6.12 -2.91
C ILE A 21 -7.60 -4.87 -2.07
N LEU A 22 -7.40 -4.93 -0.76
CA LEU A 22 -7.63 -3.79 0.13
C LEU A 22 -6.68 -2.62 -0.15
N ILE A 23 -5.42 -2.88 -0.50
CA ILE A 23 -4.47 -1.84 -0.93
C ILE A 23 -4.96 -1.16 -2.19
N ILE A 24 -5.41 -1.93 -3.19
CA ILE A 24 -5.96 -1.37 -4.42
C ILE A 24 -7.18 -0.51 -4.13
N ALA A 25 -8.14 -1.01 -3.34
CA ALA A 25 -9.36 -0.28 -3.03
C ALA A 25 -9.08 1.04 -2.28
N THR A 26 -8.27 0.98 -1.22
CA THR A 26 -7.95 2.16 -0.40
C THR A 26 -7.05 3.16 -1.16
N THR A 27 -6.13 2.68 -1.99
CA THR A 27 -5.28 3.55 -2.81
C THR A 27 -6.04 4.15 -3.99
N ALA A 28 -6.95 3.40 -4.63
CA ALA A 28 -7.81 3.93 -5.68
C ALA A 28 -8.74 5.04 -5.16
N PHE A 29 -9.29 4.85 -3.95
CA PHE A 29 -10.07 5.91 -3.30
C PHE A 29 -9.21 7.14 -2.98
N ALA A 30 -7.99 6.94 -2.47
CA ALA A 30 -7.04 8.06 -2.24
C ALA A 30 -6.67 8.79 -3.52
N LEU A 31 -6.42 8.05 -4.61
CA LEU A 31 -6.15 8.58 -5.94
C LEU A 31 -7.34 9.40 -6.44
N ALA A 32 -8.58 8.92 -6.26
CA ALA A 32 -9.77 9.66 -6.63
C ALA A 32 -9.89 11.00 -5.89
N MET A 33 -9.58 11.03 -4.58
CA MET A 33 -9.55 12.27 -3.81
C MET A 33 -8.46 13.23 -4.32
N ARG A 34 -7.27 12.72 -4.67
CA ARG A 34 -6.19 13.55 -5.24
C ARG A 34 -6.54 14.12 -6.60
N VAL A 35 -7.16 13.32 -7.46
CA VAL A 35 -7.63 13.78 -8.79
C VAL A 35 -8.74 14.83 -8.63
N ALA A 36 -9.63 14.68 -7.65
CA ALA A 36 -10.64 15.69 -7.35
C ALA A 36 -10.01 17.02 -6.88
N ASP A 37 -8.96 16.96 -6.04
CA ASP A 37 -8.20 18.14 -5.62
C ASP A 37 -7.48 18.81 -6.80
N LEU A 38 -6.82 18.04 -7.68
CA LEU A 38 -6.20 18.55 -8.91
C LEU A 38 -7.21 19.21 -9.84
N TRP A 39 -8.40 18.61 -9.98
CA TRP A 39 -9.48 19.15 -10.79
C TRP A 39 -10.02 20.46 -10.21
N ALA A 40 -10.15 20.56 -8.88
CA ALA A 40 -10.53 21.79 -8.19
C ALA A 40 -9.50 22.93 -8.34
N ILE A 41 -8.21 22.59 -8.52
CA ILE A 41 -7.16 23.57 -8.85
C ILE A 41 -7.29 24.05 -10.30
N ALA A 42 -7.59 23.14 -11.23
CA ALA A 42 -7.65 23.44 -12.66
C ALA A 42 -8.95 24.15 -13.09
N SER A 43 -10.07 23.92 -12.39
CA SER A 43 -11.38 24.47 -12.74
C SER A 43 -11.93 25.36 -11.62
N PRO A 44 -12.06 26.69 -11.83
CA PRO A 44 -12.60 27.61 -10.83
C PRO A 44 -14.09 27.38 -10.52
N ASP A 45 -14.82 26.69 -11.41
CA ASP A 45 -16.24 26.37 -11.25
C ASP A 45 -16.47 25.10 -10.42
N PHE A 46 -15.43 24.28 -10.20
CA PHE A 46 -15.52 23.07 -9.40
C PHE A 46 -15.16 23.35 -7.94
N GLN A 47 -16.19 23.43 -7.09
CA GLN A 47 -16.01 23.60 -5.65
C GLN A 47 -16.29 22.30 -4.90
N ILE A 48 -15.30 21.86 -4.12
CA ILE A 48 -15.48 20.75 -3.19
C ILE A 48 -16.29 21.25 -1.99
N SER A 49 -17.54 20.81 -1.89
CA SER A 49 -18.43 21.18 -0.78
C SER A 49 -17.79 20.84 0.56
N ARG A 50 -17.78 21.81 1.49
CA ARG A 50 -17.20 21.70 2.83
C ARG A 50 -15.67 21.45 2.85
N GLY A 51 -14.96 21.72 1.75
CA GLY A 51 -13.51 21.84 1.68
C GLY A 51 -13.05 23.30 1.77
N PHE A 52 -11.74 23.54 1.88
CA PHE A 52 -11.20 24.91 1.77
C PHE A 52 -11.39 25.41 0.34
N SER A 53 -11.83 26.66 0.17
CA SER A 53 -11.81 27.31 -1.14
C SER A 53 -10.38 27.30 -1.69
N THR A 54 -10.21 27.06 -2.99
CA THR A 54 -8.91 27.01 -3.68
C THR A 54 -8.04 28.24 -3.38
N MET A 55 -8.67 29.39 -3.14
CA MET A 55 -8.01 30.63 -2.73
C MET A 55 -7.27 30.58 -1.38
N TRP A 56 -7.61 29.67 -0.47
CA TRP A 56 -6.90 29.52 0.82
C TRP A 56 -5.51 28.89 0.65
N ARG A 57 -5.33 28.06 -0.38
CA ARG A 57 -4.03 27.45 -0.73
C ARG A 57 -3.09 28.41 -1.49
N THR A 58 -3.54 29.62 -1.85
CA THR A 58 -2.83 30.54 -2.77
C THR A 58 -1.44 30.98 -2.31
N HIS A 59 -1.14 30.95 -1.01
CA HIS A 59 0.22 31.29 -0.53
C HIS A 59 1.26 30.17 -0.79
N PHE A 60 0.83 28.91 -0.88
CA PHE A 60 1.72 27.74 -1.04
C PHE A 60 1.25 26.77 -2.13
N TRP A 61 0.43 27.24 -3.08
CA TRP A 61 -0.26 26.40 -4.05
C TRP A 61 0.68 25.51 -4.88
N GLN A 62 1.90 26.01 -5.17
CA GLN A 62 2.93 25.26 -5.90
C GLN A 62 3.38 24.02 -5.14
N ALA A 63 3.52 24.12 -3.81
CA ALA A 63 3.96 23.00 -2.97
C ALA A 63 2.84 21.96 -2.80
N PHE A 64 1.59 22.39 -2.68
CA PHE A 64 0.43 21.49 -2.69
C PHE A 64 0.27 20.79 -4.04
N LEU A 65 0.39 21.52 -5.15
CA LEU A 65 0.33 20.93 -6.49
C LEU A 65 1.45 19.90 -6.71
N ALA A 66 2.67 20.20 -6.28
CA ALA A 66 3.77 19.26 -6.35
C ALA A 66 3.51 17.99 -5.52
N SER A 67 2.97 18.14 -4.30
CA SER A 67 2.55 17.01 -3.46
C SER A 67 1.51 16.14 -4.16
N ASP A 68 0.46 16.76 -4.69
CA ASP A 68 -0.64 16.07 -5.39
C ASP A 68 -0.13 15.27 -6.59
N VAL A 69 0.74 15.87 -7.42
CA VAL A 69 1.32 15.19 -8.59
C VAL A 69 2.20 14.01 -8.18
N VAL A 70 3.09 14.21 -7.21
CA VAL A 70 4.02 13.17 -6.75
C VAL A 70 3.25 12.00 -6.14
N LEU A 71 2.30 12.26 -5.24
CA LEU A 71 1.50 11.21 -4.61
C LEU A 71 0.60 10.49 -5.61
N THR A 72 0.01 11.21 -6.57
CA THR A 72 -0.78 10.60 -7.66
C THR A 72 0.05 9.58 -8.43
N PHE A 73 1.30 9.93 -8.79
CA PHE A 73 2.21 8.99 -9.44
C PHE A 73 2.48 7.75 -8.58
N PHE A 74 2.81 7.92 -7.30
CA PHE A 74 3.07 6.81 -6.39
C PHE A 74 1.84 5.90 -6.18
N HIS A 75 0.64 6.48 -6.09
CA HIS A 75 -0.61 5.74 -6.01
C HIS A 75 -0.83 4.86 -7.24
N VAL A 76 -0.59 5.39 -8.44
CA VAL A 76 -0.70 4.62 -9.69
C VAL A 76 0.30 3.47 -9.70
N VAL A 77 1.57 3.74 -9.35
CA VAL A 77 2.63 2.72 -9.30
C VAL A 77 2.27 1.59 -8.34
N ILE A 78 1.83 1.91 -7.12
CA ILE A 78 1.52 0.86 -6.14
C ILE A 78 0.25 0.08 -6.51
N VAL A 79 -0.74 0.71 -7.14
CA VAL A 79 -1.94 0.01 -7.64
C VAL A 79 -1.55 -1.00 -8.72
N LEU A 80 -0.76 -0.58 -9.70
CA LEU A 80 -0.29 -1.46 -10.77
C LEU A 80 0.56 -2.62 -10.23
N PHE A 81 1.47 -2.34 -9.30
CA PHE A 81 2.29 -3.39 -8.70
C PHE A 81 1.46 -4.35 -7.83
N SER A 82 0.43 -3.85 -7.15
CA SER A 82 -0.50 -4.69 -6.37
C SER A 82 -1.33 -5.60 -7.28
N LEU A 83 -1.81 -5.09 -8.42
CA LEU A 83 -2.49 -5.90 -9.45
C LEU A 83 -1.58 -7.00 -9.99
N PHE A 84 -0.32 -6.67 -10.27
CA PHE A 84 0.68 -7.65 -10.67
C PHE A 84 0.88 -8.73 -9.60
N MET A 85 0.99 -8.36 -8.32
CA MET A 85 1.13 -9.32 -7.22
C MET A 85 -0.09 -10.24 -7.07
N ILE A 86 -1.31 -9.72 -7.26
CA ILE A 86 -2.54 -10.53 -7.30
C ILE A 86 -2.43 -11.62 -8.38
N PHE A 87 -2.03 -11.24 -9.59
CA PHE A 87 -1.85 -12.18 -10.69
C PHE A 87 -0.81 -13.26 -10.34
N GLN A 88 0.33 -12.87 -9.78
CA GLN A 88 1.38 -13.81 -9.39
C GLN A 88 0.92 -14.80 -8.31
N VAL A 89 0.30 -14.32 -7.24
CA VAL A 89 -0.15 -15.17 -6.11
C VAL A 89 -1.27 -16.13 -6.53
N ARG A 90 -2.08 -15.76 -7.53
CA ARG A 90 -3.15 -16.60 -8.06
C ARG A 90 -2.64 -17.69 -9.01
N HIS A 91 -1.70 -17.36 -9.90
CA HIS A 91 -1.35 -18.23 -11.04
C HIS A 91 0.00 -18.92 -10.93
N ARG A 92 0.92 -18.45 -10.07
CA ARG A 92 2.26 -19.02 -9.97
C ARG A 92 2.50 -19.74 -8.65
N HIS A 93 3.40 -20.72 -8.69
CA HIS A 93 3.94 -21.36 -7.50
C HIS A 93 4.78 -20.36 -6.70
N PHE A 94 4.84 -20.50 -5.37
CA PHE A 94 5.44 -19.50 -4.47
C PHE A 94 6.91 -19.21 -4.77
N VAL A 95 7.66 -20.20 -5.24
CA VAL A 95 9.06 -20.07 -5.64
C VAL A 95 9.24 -19.04 -6.78
N MET A 96 8.30 -19.00 -7.74
CA MET A 96 8.40 -18.16 -8.94
C MET A 96 8.14 -16.67 -8.67
N TYR A 97 7.44 -16.35 -7.58
CA TYR A 97 7.09 -14.97 -7.23
C TYR A 97 7.76 -14.46 -5.94
N MET A 98 8.60 -15.28 -5.29
CA MET A 98 9.22 -14.94 -4.01
C MET A 98 10.11 -13.68 -4.09
N LEU A 99 10.85 -13.51 -5.20
CA LEU A 99 11.68 -12.32 -5.43
C LEU A 99 10.81 -11.07 -5.58
N GLN A 100 9.77 -11.17 -6.39
CA GLN A 100 8.80 -10.10 -6.65
C GLN A 100 8.10 -9.69 -5.36
N HIS A 101 7.74 -10.66 -4.50
CA HIS A 101 7.18 -10.39 -3.17
C HIS A 101 8.15 -9.62 -2.28
N LYS A 102 9.45 -9.97 -2.29
CA LYS A 102 10.49 -9.24 -1.54
C LYS A 102 10.63 -7.80 -2.04
N ILE A 103 10.66 -7.60 -3.36
CA ILE A 103 10.74 -6.26 -3.98
C ILE A 103 9.49 -5.45 -3.60
N TYR A 104 8.30 -6.05 -3.72
CA TYR A 104 7.04 -5.41 -3.37
C TYR A 104 7.03 -4.91 -1.92
N ILE A 105 7.49 -5.71 -0.95
CA ILE A 105 7.60 -5.28 0.46
C ILE A 105 8.47 -4.04 0.58
N GLY A 106 9.63 -4.03 -0.07
CA GLY A 106 10.54 -2.88 -0.05
C GLY A 106 9.89 -1.63 -0.65
N THR A 107 9.30 -1.76 -1.83
CA THR A 107 8.59 -0.65 -2.50
C THR A 107 7.42 -0.14 -1.67
N PHE A 108 6.66 -1.03 -1.02
CA PHE A 108 5.52 -0.65 -0.19
C PHE A 108 5.92 0.08 1.09
N ILE A 109 7.04 -0.32 1.72
CA ILE A 109 7.59 0.43 2.87
C ILE A 109 8.00 1.83 2.45
N THR A 110 8.74 1.98 1.33
CA THR A 110 9.10 3.30 0.79
C THR A 110 7.87 4.13 0.48
N TYR A 111 6.84 3.53 -0.10
CA TYR A 111 5.57 4.18 -0.39
C TYR A 111 4.88 4.73 0.87
N ILE A 112 4.80 3.94 1.94
CA ILE A 112 4.24 4.38 3.23
C ILE A 112 5.01 5.58 3.77
N LEU A 113 6.35 5.56 3.70
CA LEU A 113 7.18 6.66 4.19
C LEU A 113 6.99 7.94 3.38
N VAL A 114 6.91 7.85 2.05
CA VAL A 114 6.65 8.98 1.16
C VAL A 114 5.27 9.57 1.45
N GLU A 115 4.25 8.71 1.51
CA GLU A 115 2.90 9.13 1.85
C GLU A 115 2.82 9.81 3.22
N LEU A 116 3.52 9.26 4.21
CA LEU A 116 3.59 9.83 5.55
C LEU A 116 4.23 11.22 5.53
N ALA A 117 5.36 11.39 4.85
CA ALA A 117 6.06 12.67 4.75
C ALA A 117 5.17 13.76 4.12
N PHE A 118 4.55 13.48 2.97
CA PHE A 118 3.69 14.45 2.29
C PHE A 118 2.41 14.77 3.06
N SER A 119 1.86 13.78 3.77
CA SER A 119 0.64 14.02 4.55
C SER A 119 0.92 14.80 5.83
N VAL A 120 2.04 14.54 6.51
CA VAL A 120 2.50 15.38 7.63
C VAL A 120 2.74 16.81 7.15
N PHE A 121 3.36 16.99 5.97
CA PHE A 121 3.52 18.28 5.34
C PHE A 121 2.16 18.96 5.13
N GLU A 122 1.21 18.36 4.42
CA GLU A 122 -0.10 18.97 4.13
C GLU A 122 -0.89 19.34 5.39
N TYR A 123 -0.98 18.42 6.35
CA TYR A 123 -1.70 18.65 7.59
C TYR A 123 -0.99 19.62 8.54
N SER A 124 0.32 19.80 8.44
CA SER A 124 1.02 20.87 9.18
C SER A 124 0.64 22.26 8.69
N PHE A 125 0.37 22.43 7.40
CA PHE A 125 -0.11 23.70 6.84
C PHE A 125 -1.58 23.98 7.19
N TYR A 126 -2.40 22.94 7.27
CA TYR A 126 -3.77 23.07 7.78
C TYR A 126 -3.81 23.40 9.28
N GLY A 127 -2.85 22.91 10.08
CA GLY A 127 -2.73 23.23 11.50
C GLY A 127 -4.03 22.99 12.27
N MET A 128 -4.45 23.95 13.11
CA MET A 128 -5.74 23.89 13.82
C MET A 128 -6.96 23.98 12.88
N ASN A 129 -6.78 24.47 11.64
CA ASN A 129 -7.87 24.56 10.67
C ASN A 129 -8.24 23.19 10.06
N THR A 130 -7.41 22.15 10.26
CA THR A 130 -7.71 20.76 9.86
C THR A 130 -9.06 20.29 10.40
N PHE A 131 -9.43 20.71 11.61
CA PHE A 131 -10.66 20.30 12.30
C PHE A 131 -11.86 21.21 12.06
N ARG A 132 -11.70 22.28 11.27
CA ARG A 132 -12.78 23.24 11.02
C ARG A 132 -13.76 22.81 9.93
N LEU A 133 -13.29 22.01 8.98
CA LEU A 133 -14.05 21.65 7.79
C LEU A 133 -14.23 20.15 7.71
N SER A 134 -15.47 19.70 7.52
CA SER A 134 -15.80 18.28 7.58
C SER A 134 -15.10 17.44 6.51
N PHE A 135 -14.85 18.02 5.32
CA PHE A 135 -14.12 17.32 4.26
C PHE A 135 -12.66 17.07 4.68
N VAL A 136 -12.00 18.06 5.28
CA VAL A 136 -10.59 17.96 5.71
C VAL A 136 -10.43 16.99 6.89
N VAL A 137 -11.39 16.97 7.81
CA VAL A 137 -11.44 15.97 8.89
C VAL A 137 -11.61 14.57 8.31
N PHE A 138 -12.50 14.39 7.33
CA PHE A 138 -12.70 13.11 6.68
C PHE A 138 -11.44 12.62 5.96
N THR A 139 -10.78 13.47 5.18
CA THR A 139 -9.53 13.10 4.49
C THR A 139 -8.42 12.75 5.47
N TRP A 140 -8.33 13.46 6.59
CA TRP A 140 -7.35 13.19 7.65
C TRP A 140 -7.60 11.84 8.33
N LEU A 141 -8.84 11.57 8.75
CA LEU A 141 -9.22 10.29 9.36
C LEU A 141 -9.03 9.12 8.41
N PHE A 142 -9.40 9.29 7.13
CA PHE A 142 -9.17 8.29 6.11
C PHE A 142 -7.68 7.99 5.94
N TRP A 143 -6.84 9.03 5.90
CA TRP A 143 -5.40 8.88 5.80
C TRP A 143 -4.80 8.16 7.02
N MET A 144 -5.22 8.52 8.25
CA MET A 144 -4.79 7.84 9.48
C MET A 144 -5.15 6.35 9.47
N MET A 145 -6.41 6.04 9.16
CA MET A 145 -6.91 4.67 9.04
C MET A 145 -6.08 3.87 8.02
N ARG A 146 -5.84 4.47 6.84
CA ARG A 146 -5.09 3.83 5.76
C ARG A 146 -3.62 3.57 6.14
N ASN A 147 -2.97 4.47 6.87
CA ASN A 147 -1.60 4.23 7.36
C ASN A 147 -1.54 3.06 8.33
N VAL A 148 -2.46 2.99 9.29
CA VAL A 148 -2.52 1.88 10.24
C VAL A 148 -2.75 0.55 9.51
N ILE A 149 -3.67 0.53 8.55
CA ILE A 149 -3.94 -0.64 7.71
C ILE A 149 -2.69 -1.05 6.92
N ASN A 150 -2.01 -0.10 6.28
CA ASN A 150 -0.78 -0.35 5.51
C ASN A 150 0.35 -0.91 6.40
N LEU A 151 0.53 -0.39 7.62
CA LEU A 151 1.50 -0.90 8.58
C LEU A 151 1.21 -2.35 8.97
N ILE A 152 -0.05 -2.68 9.27
CA ILE A 152 -0.47 -4.06 9.55
C ILE A 152 -0.15 -4.97 8.36
N PHE A 153 -0.37 -4.50 7.13
CA PHE A 153 -0.07 -5.29 5.93
C PHE A 153 1.41 -5.54 5.71
N VAL A 154 2.28 -4.58 6.04
CA VAL A 154 3.74 -4.80 6.01
C VAL A 154 4.10 -5.98 6.92
N VAL A 155 3.57 -6.02 8.14
CA VAL A 155 3.84 -7.12 9.08
C VAL A 155 3.40 -8.47 8.50
N VAL A 156 2.20 -8.53 7.92
CA VAL A 156 1.68 -9.76 7.32
C VAL A 156 2.50 -10.20 6.11
N MET A 157 2.91 -9.26 5.25
CA MET A 157 3.73 -9.59 4.08
C MET A 157 5.13 -10.08 4.48
N ILE A 158 5.71 -9.53 5.54
CA ILE A 158 6.97 -10.01 6.12
C ILE A 158 6.79 -11.44 6.67
N ALA A 159 5.71 -11.72 7.40
CA ALA A 159 5.41 -13.06 7.88
C ALA A 159 5.25 -14.06 6.72
N ARG A 160 4.55 -13.67 5.63
CA ARG A 160 4.43 -14.52 4.44
C ARG A 160 5.77 -14.74 3.74
N LYS A 161 6.66 -13.75 3.72
CA LYS A 161 8.02 -13.91 3.18
C LYS A 161 8.80 -14.96 3.97
N GLN A 162 8.73 -14.94 5.30
CA GLN A 162 9.38 -15.93 6.15
C GLN A 162 8.82 -17.34 5.90
N GLU A 163 7.49 -17.47 5.83
CA GLU A 163 6.84 -18.76 5.52
C GLU A 163 7.27 -19.31 4.16
N MET A 164 7.39 -18.47 3.12
CA MET A 164 7.88 -18.90 1.80
C MET A 164 9.33 -19.37 1.83
N ALA A 165 10.18 -18.73 2.63
CA ALA A 165 11.57 -19.14 2.79
C ALA A 165 11.69 -20.50 3.49
N GLU A 166 10.88 -20.73 4.54
CA GLU A 166 10.81 -22.02 5.23
C GLU A 166 10.27 -23.13 4.30
N GLN A 167 9.22 -22.84 3.53
CA GLN A 167 8.68 -23.77 2.53
C GLN A 167 9.72 -24.16 1.48
N MET A 168 10.51 -23.20 1.01
CA MET A 168 11.60 -23.45 0.06
C MET A 168 12.71 -24.33 0.65
N ASP A 169 13.14 -24.05 1.89
CA ASP A 169 14.17 -24.87 2.55
C ASP A 169 13.70 -26.32 2.75
N MET A 170 12.42 -26.52 3.12
CA MET A 170 11.82 -27.85 3.18
C MET A 170 11.83 -28.56 1.81
N GLU A 171 11.39 -27.90 0.74
CA GLU A 171 11.39 -28.47 -0.62
C GLU A 171 12.80 -28.87 -1.09
N LEU A 172 13.81 -28.04 -0.79
CA LEU A 172 15.21 -28.34 -1.13
C LEU A 172 15.75 -29.56 -0.37
N ARG A 173 15.40 -29.71 0.92
CA ARG A 173 15.79 -30.87 1.74
C ARG A 173 15.19 -32.17 1.19
N TYR A 174 13.91 -32.17 0.83
CA TYR A 174 13.25 -33.34 0.23
C TYR A 174 13.77 -33.65 -1.18
N ALA A 175 14.05 -32.64 -2.00
CA ALA A 175 14.68 -32.82 -3.30
C ALA A 175 16.09 -33.41 -3.19
N GLY A 176 16.87 -33.00 -2.18
CA GLY A 176 18.20 -33.53 -1.89
C GLY A 176 18.18 -35.00 -1.46
N GLN A 177 17.20 -35.40 -0.64
CA GLN A 177 17.00 -36.81 -0.26
C GLN A 177 16.61 -37.68 -1.45
N LYS A 178 15.73 -37.20 -2.33
CA LYS A 178 15.32 -37.92 -3.55
C LYS A 178 16.50 -38.11 -4.52
N LYS A 179 17.39 -37.12 -4.64
CA LYS A 179 18.64 -37.27 -5.41
C LYS A 179 19.59 -38.31 -4.79
N ARG A 180 19.77 -38.32 -3.46
CA ARG A 180 20.61 -39.31 -2.78
C ARG A 180 20.09 -40.75 -2.93
N GLY A 181 18.79 -40.97 -2.90
CA GLY A 181 18.18 -42.29 -3.08
C GLY A 181 18.48 -42.95 -4.45
N ASN A 182 18.74 -42.16 -5.49
CA ASN A 182 19.06 -42.67 -6.83
C ASN A 182 20.55 -42.97 -7.06
N TYR A 183 21.45 -42.63 -6.13
CA TYR A 183 22.88 -42.98 -6.24
C TYR A 183 23.25 -44.27 -5.49
N TYR A 184 22.31 -44.85 -4.74
CA TYR A 184 22.49 -46.08 -3.97
C TYR A 184 21.58 -47.23 -4.45
N ALA A 185 21.04 -47.14 -5.68
CA ALA A 185 20.27 -48.18 -6.34
C ALA A 185 21.04 -48.70 -7.55
#